data_AF-A0A7S2DSF6-F1
#
_entry.id   AF-A0A7S2DSF6-F1
#
_cell.length_a   1.000
_cell.length_b   1.000
_cell.length_c   1.000
_cell.angle_alpha   90.00
_cell.angle_beta   90.00
_cell.angle_gamma   90.00
#
_symmetry.space_group_name_H-M   'P 1'
#
loop_
_entity.id
_entity.type
_entity.pdbx_description
1 polymer ?
#
loop_
_entity_poly.entity_id
_entity_poly.type
_entity_poly.pdbx_seq_one_letter_code
_entity_poly.pdbx_strand_id
1 'polypeptide(L)'
;KTQGKAMMLIALLLCVTVWRLIADRAKNSALFSPVFGVKPVLSCLRDRRSIFPRHYIEGDVPKTTVQSMLNAAAWAPFHGSCPPYRFVVLGKQGMIDMQNLSLDFYDKNWAETGWAGGTRGSESQYREWREMTAEEITGRWGPCSFMIANVMRRQSGSKRLPEWEEAAATACAV
;
A
#
# COMPACT_ATOMS: atom_id res chain seq x y z
N LYS A 1 20.39 -18.51 60.24
CA LYS A 1 19.17 -19.19 59.72
C LYS A 1 18.06 -18.24 59.24
N THR A 2 17.97 -17.02 59.78
CA THR A 2 16.94 -16.02 59.44
C THR A 2 17.16 -15.29 58.11
N GLN A 3 18.42 -14.99 57.74
CA GLN A 3 18.71 -14.27 56.48
C GLN A 3 18.45 -15.09 55.21
N GLY A 4 18.68 -16.40 55.23
CA GLY A 4 18.37 -17.27 54.08
C GLY A 4 16.86 -17.36 53.78
N LYS A 5 16.01 -17.29 54.82
CA LYS A 5 14.56 -17.26 54.66
C LYS A 5 14.07 -15.94 54.06
N ALA A 6 14.68 -14.82 54.44
CA ALA A 6 14.36 -13.50 53.89
C ALA A 6 14.76 -13.39 52.40
N MET A 7 15.95 -13.87 52.02
CA MET A 7 16.36 -13.92 50.61
C MET A 7 15.44 -14.78 49.75
N MET A 8 15.02 -15.94 50.26
CA MET A 8 14.12 -16.84 49.55
C MET A 8 12.72 -16.21 49.34
N LEU A 9 12.23 -15.45 50.32
CA LEU A 9 10.96 -14.73 50.22
C LEU A 9 11.02 -13.58 49.21
N ILE A 10 12.12 -12.84 49.17
CA ILE A 10 12.36 -11.76 48.19
C ILE A 10 12.44 -12.32 46.77
N ALA A 11 13.15 -13.45 46.58
CA ALA A 11 13.23 -14.11 45.28
C ALA A 11 11.85 -14.59 44.79
N LEU A 12 11.04 -15.18 45.68
CA LEU A 12 9.66 -15.58 45.38
C LEU A 12 8.78 -14.39 45.00
N LEU A 13 8.85 -13.28 45.74
CA LEU A 13 8.10 -12.06 45.45
C LEU A 13 8.52 -11.45 44.10
N LEU A 14 9.82 -11.43 43.79
CA LEU A 14 10.31 -10.97 42.49
C LEU A 14 9.80 -11.85 41.34
N CYS A 15 9.88 -13.18 41.49
CA CYS A 15 9.35 -14.11 40.48
C CYS A 15 7.84 -13.92 40.25
N VAL A 16 7.05 -13.73 41.32
CA VAL A 16 5.59 -13.50 41.21
C VAL A 16 5.30 -12.16 40.54
N THR A 17 6.05 -11.11 40.88
CA THR A 17 5.85 -9.77 40.29
C THR A 17 6.24 -9.76 38.81
N VAL A 18 7.36 -10.39 38.45
CA VAL A 18 7.80 -10.54 37.06
C VAL A 18 6.81 -11.40 36.28
N TRP A 19 6.33 -12.50 36.85
CA TRP A 19 5.30 -13.33 36.21
C TRP A 19 4.00 -12.56 35.98
N ARG A 20 3.55 -11.76 36.96
CA ARG A 20 2.36 -10.90 36.80
C ARG A 20 2.56 -9.85 35.70
N LEU A 21 3.72 -9.18 35.65
CA LEU A 21 4.02 -8.22 34.60
C LEU A 21 4.06 -8.85 33.20
N ILE A 22 4.63 -10.07 33.08
CA ILE A 22 4.65 -10.82 31.83
C ILE A 22 3.22 -11.27 31.45
N ALA A 23 2.45 -11.78 32.40
CA ALA A 23 1.07 -12.23 32.18
C ALA A 23 0.15 -11.06 31.81
N ASP A 24 0.30 -9.90 32.45
CA ASP A 24 -0.49 -8.71 32.13
C ASP A 24 -0.07 -8.10 30.78
N ARG A 25 1.21 -8.19 30.41
CA ARG A 25 1.66 -7.84 29.04
C ARG A 25 1.05 -8.78 27.99
N ALA A 26 0.96 -10.08 28.27
CA ALA A 26 0.33 -11.06 27.38
C ALA A 26 -1.20 -10.87 27.27
N LYS A 27 -1.86 -10.45 28.36
CA LYS A 27 -3.29 -10.07 28.32
C LYS A 27 -3.51 -8.77 27.56
N ASN A 28 -2.64 -7.77 27.74
CA ASN A 28 -2.73 -6.50 27.02
C ASN A 28 -2.32 -6.61 25.54
N SER A 29 -1.53 -7.61 25.13
CA SER A 29 -1.32 -7.88 23.71
C SER A 29 -2.59 -8.36 23.00
N ALA A 30 -3.60 -8.85 23.73
CA ALA A 30 -4.91 -9.17 23.17
C ALA A 30 -5.79 -7.92 22.92
N LEU A 31 -5.41 -6.73 23.44
CA LEU A 31 -6.08 -5.46 23.14
C LEU A 31 -5.59 -4.82 21.82
N PHE A 32 -4.44 -5.26 21.30
CA PHE A 32 -4.14 -5.13 19.89
C PHE A 32 -4.77 -6.32 19.17
N SER A 33 -6.07 -6.24 18.92
CA SER A 33 -6.65 -7.11 17.90
C SER A 33 -6.01 -6.67 16.59
N PRO A 34 -5.13 -7.47 15.94
CA PRO A 34 -4.81 -7.16 14.56
C PRO A 34 -6.14 -7.22 13.82
N VAL A 35 -6.46 -6.17 13.06
CA VAL A 35 -7.70 -6.07 12.26
C VAL A 35 -7.83 -7.27 11.29
N PHE A 36 -6.77 -8.07 11.14
CA PHE A 36 -6.72 -9.30 10.37
C PHE A 36 -6.04 -10.40 11.16
N GLY A 37 -6.63 -11.61 11.16
CA GLY A 37 -5.92 -12.80 11.63
C GLY A 37 -4.63 -12.99 10.83
N VAL A 38 -3.51 -13.20 11.51
CA VAL A 38 -2.20 -13.37 10.86
C VAL A 38 -2.22 -14.68 10.08
N LYS A 39 -2.39 -14.58 8.76
CA LYS A 39 -2.25 -15.73 7.86
C LYS A 39 -0.77 -16.07 7.69
N PRO A 40 -0.40 -17.36 7.58
CA PRO A 40 0.96 -17.75 7.24
C PRO A 40 1.39 -17.11 5.91
N VAL A 41 2.61 -16.56 5.84
CA VAL A 41 3.11 -15.82 4.66
C VAL A 41 2.95 -16.61 3.36
N LEU A 42 3.25 -17.91 3.38
CA LEU A 42 3.12 -18.78 2.20
C LEU A 42 1.69 -18.87 1.67
N SER A 43 0.69 -18.82 2.54
CA SER A 43 -0.72 -18.81 2.12
C SER A 43 -1.09 -17.49 1.45
N CYS A 44 -0.69 -16.35 2.04
CA CYS A 44 -0.89 -15.03 1.44
C CYS A 44 -0.29 -14.93 0.03
N LEU A 45 0.93 -15.45 -0.16
CA LEU A 45 1.60 -15.44 -1.45
C LEU A 45 0.86 -16.29 -2.49
N ARG A 46 0.39 -17.48 -2.11
CA ARG A 46 -0.33 -18.39 -3.00
C ARG A 46 -1.72 -17.90 -3.36
N ASP A 47 -2.40 -17.22 -2.44
CA ASP A 47 -3.77 -16.76 -2.62
C ASP A 47 -3.86 -15.39 -3.32
N ARG A 48 -2.78 -14.60 -3.33
CA ARG A 48 -2.76 -13.26 -3.93
C ARG A 48 -3.10 -13.30 -5.42
N ARG A 49 -4.17 -12.61 -5.82
CA ARG A 49 -4.58 -12.43 -7.22
C ARG A 49 -4.93 -10.98 -7.50
N SER A 50 -4.87 -10.58 -8.76
CA SER A 50 -5.42 -9.29 -9.20
C SER A 50 -6.94 -9.38 -9.17
N ILE A 51 -7.59 -8.51 -8.38
CA ILE A 51 -9.04 -8.45 -8.27
C ILE A 51 -9.52 -7.22 -9.05
N PHE A 52 -10.47 -7.43 -9.96
CA PHE A 52 -11.07 -6.33 -10.72
C PHE A 52 -12.11 -5.59 -9.88
N PRO A 53 -12.32 -4.26 -10.08
CA PRO A 53 -13.27 -3.49 -9.29
C PRO A 53 -14.70 -4.04 -9.26
N ARG A 54 -15.15 -4.68 -10.35
CA ARG A 54 -16.46 -5.36 -10.40
C ARG A 54 -16.64 -6.51 -9.40
N HIS A 55 -15.55 -6.98 -8.78
CA HIS A 55 -15.55 -8.02 -7.75
C HIS A 55 -15.23 -7.47 -6.36
N TYR A 56 -15.18 -6.14 -6.19
CA TYR A 56 -15.00 -5.55 -4.87
C TYR A 56 -16.28 -5.74 -4.06
N ILE A 57 -16.08 -5.91 -2.74
CA ILE A 57 -17.17 -5.92 -1.78
C ILE A 57 -17.59 -4.48 -1.48
N GLU A 58 -18.82 -4.31 -0.99
CA GLU A 58 -19.27 -3.03 -0.47
C GLU A 58 -18.52 -2.66 0.82
N GLY A 59 -18.24 -1.37 0.99
CA GLY A 59 -17.60 -0.81 2.17
C GLY A 59 -16.30 -0.07 1.86
N ASP A 60 -15.90 0.79 2.80
CA ASP A 60 -14.65 1.56 2.70
C ASP A 60 -13.53 0.92 3.51
N VAL A 61 -12.31 0.93 2.96
CA VAL A 61 -11.11 0.49 3.67
C VAL A 61 -10.68 1.57 4.68
N PRO A 62 -10.35 1.24 5.94
CA PRO A 62 -9.81 2.22 6.88
C PRO A 62 -8.43 2.75 6.44
N LYS A 63 -8.18 4.06 6.62
CA LYS A 63 -6.86 4.67 6.33
C LYS A 63 -5.72 3.99 7.10
N THR A 64 -5.98 3.55 8.32
CA THR A 64 -5.01 2.84 9.17
C THR A 64 -4.56 1.51 8.55
N THR A 65 -5.47 0.80 7.89
CA THR A 65 -5.16 -0.43 7.15
C THR A 65 -4.20 -0.15 5.99
N VAL A 66 -4.51 0.86 5.17
CA VAL A 66 -3.64 1.28 4.05
C VAL A 66 -2.26 1.70 4.56
N GLN A 67 -2.21 2.51 5.63
CA GLN A 67 -0.95 2.92 6.23
C GLN A 67 -0.12 1.71 6.72
N SER A 68 -0.76 0.74 7.36
CA SER A 68 -0.08 -0.48 7.82
C SER A 68 0.48 -1.29 6.65
N MET A 69 -0.24 -1.39 5.52
CA MET A 69 0.23 -2.07 4.32
C MET A 69 1.45 -1.35 3.71
N LEU A 70 1.38 -0.03 3.58
CA LEU A 70 2.50 0.77 3.04
C LEU A 70 3.73 0.74 3.94
N ASN A 71 3.54 0.72 5.26
CA ASN A 71 4.64 0.54 6.21
C ASN A 71 5.33 -0.82 6.03
N ALA A 72 4.57 -1.88 5.73
CA ALA A 72 5.14 -3.19 5.42
C ALA A 72 5.87 -3.19 4.06
N ALA A 73 5.28 -2.58 3.03
CA ALA A 73 5.88 -2.45 1.71
C ALA A 73 7.21 -1.67 1.73
N ALA A 74 7.36 -0.70 2.65
CA ALA A 74 8.60 0.05 2.85
C ALA A 74 9.78 -0.79 3.38
N TRP A 75 9.58 -2.07 3.71
CA TRP A 75 10.66 -3.01 4.02
C TRP A 75 11.21 -3.73 2.78
N ALA A 76 10.74 -3.37 1.59
CA ALA A 76 11.28 -3.89 0.34
C ALA A 76 12.80 -3.65 0.23
N PRO A 77 13.56 -4.62 -0.30
CA PRO A 77 15.00 -4.49 -0.47
C PRO A 77 15.32 -3.42 -1.50
N PHE A 78 16.35 -2.63 -1.22
CA PHE A 78 16.92 -1.67 -2.16
C PHE A 78 18.41 -1.51 -1.91
N HIS A 79 19.12 -1.02 -2.92
CA HIS A 79 20.53 -0.67 -2.85
C HIS A 79 20.69 0.86 -2.83
N GLY A 80 21.75 1.36 -2.19
CA GLY A 80 22.03 2.78 -2.05
C GLY A 80 21.60 3.38 -0.72
N SER A 81 21.64 4.71 -0.62
CA SER A 81 21.43 5.44 0.64
C SER A 81 19.96 5.73 0.95
N CYS A 82 19.06 5.59 -0.02
CA CYS A 82 17.63 5.80 0.19
C CYS A 82 16.79 4.96 -0.79
N PRO A 83 15.57 4.56 -0.39
CA PRO A 83 14.70 3.78 -1.26
C PRO A 83 14.18 4.62 -2.45
N PRO A 84 14.06 4.02 -3.64
CA PRO A 84 13.57 4.72 -4.83
C PRO A 84 12.04 4.83 -4.88
N TYR A 85 11.31 3.94 -4.19
CA TYR A 85 9.84 3.92 -4.24
C TYR A 85 9.20 5.12 -3.53
N ARG A 86 8.13 5.64 -4.12
CA ARG A 86 7.25 6.68 -3.57
C ARG A 86 5.80 6.25 -3.75
N PHE A 87 5.05 6.29 -2.66
CA PHE A 87 3.62 5.98 -2.69
C PHE A 87 2.81 7.27 -2.77
N VAL A 88 1.97 7.39 -3.80
CA VAL A 88 0.95 8.44 -3.88
C VAL A 88 -0.40 7.79 -3.64
N VAL A 89 -1.07 8.18 -2.55
CA VAL A 89 -2.35 7.59 -2.13
C VAL A 89 -3.46 8.58 -2.45
N LEU A 90 -4.32 8.22 -3.39
CA LEU A 90 -5.49 8.99 -3.80
C LEU A 90 -6.73 8.40 -3.11
N GLY A 91 -7.42 9.22 -2.31
CA GLY A 91 -8.78 8.90 -1.85
C GLY A 91 -9.83 9.22 -2.92
N LYS A 92 -11.12 9.04 -2.61
CA LYS A 92 -12.25 9.23 -3.55
C LYS A 92 -12.15 10.51 -4.40
N GLN A 93 -12.03 11.68 -3.77
CA GLN A 93 -11.94 12.94 -4.50
C GLN A 93 -10.68 13.02 -5.38
N GLY A 94 -9.51 12.64 -4.83
CA GLY A 94 -8.26 12.66 -5.59
C GLY A 94 -8.25 11.71 -6.79
N MET A 95 -8.98 10.59 -6.73
CA MET A 95 -9.16 9.71 -7.89
C MET A 95 -10.05 10.34 -8.97
N ILE A 96 -11.10 11.05 -8.58
CA ILE A 96 -11.95 11.79 -9.51
C ILE A 96 -11.14 12.91 -10.17
N ASP A 97 -10.42 13.70 -9.38
CA ASP A 97 -9.59 14.81 -9.88
C ASP A 97 -8.51 14.31 -10.85
N MET A 98 -7.85 13.19 -10.53
CA MET A 98 -6.85 12.57 -11.40
C MET A 98 -7.45 12.10 -12.75
N GLN A 99 -8.63 11.49 -12.71
CA GLN A 99 -9.31 11.06 -13.94
C GLN A 99 -9.77 12.25 -14.79
N ASN A 100 -10.34 13.29 -14.17
CA ASN A 100 -10.69 14.52 -14.87
C ASN A 100 -9.46 15.19 -15.49
N LEU A 101 -8.35 15.27 -14.76
CA LEU A 101 -7.10 15.81 -15.30
C LEU A 101 -6.58 14.99 -16.50
N SER A 102 -6.73 13.67 -16.45
CA SER A 102 -6.38 12.78 -17.56
C SER A 102 -7.24 13.08 -18.78
N LEU A 103 -8.55 13.26 -18.58
CA LEU A 103 -9.49 13.59 -19.65
C LEU A 103 -9.16 14.97 -20.24
N ASP A 104 -8.97 16.00 -19.42
CA ASP A 104 -8.56 17.34 -19.86
C ASP A 104 -7.27 17.34 -20.69
N PHE A 105 -6.33 16.45 -20.35
CA PHE A 105 -5.13 16.26 -21.14
C PHE A 105 -5.45 15.70 -22.52
N TYR A 106 -6.24 14.63 -22.61
CA TYR A 106 -6.61 14.03 -23.89
C TYR A 106 -7.47 14.97 -24.74
N ASP A 107 -8.38 15.72 -24.14
CA ASP A 107 -9.21 16.73 -24.82
C ASP A 107 -8.37 17.74 -25.60
N LYS A 108 -7.18 18.09 -25.09
CA LYS A 108 -6.25 19.03 -25.72
C LYS A 108 -5.27 18.38 -26.70
N ASN A 109 -4.97 17.09 -26.55
CA ASN A 109 -3.80 16.47 -27.18
C ASN A 109 -4.12 15.27 -28.09
N TRP A 110 -5.36 14.77 -28.15
CA TRP A 110 -5.71 13.53 -28.86
C TRP A 110 -5.34 13.55 -30.36
N ALA A 111 -5.42 14.72 -31.00
CA ALA A 111 -5.09 14.89 -32.42
C ALA A 111 -3.58 14.74 -32.71
N GLU A 112 -2.73 15.10 -31.75
CA GLU A 112 -1.27 15.13 -31.92
C GLU A 112 -0.60 13.85 -31.41
N THR A 113 -1.04 13.35 -30.26
CA THR A 113 -0.36 12.29 -29.50
C THR A 113 -0.65 10.87 -30.00
N GLY A 114 -1.75 10.66 -30.73
CA GLY A 114 -2.15 9.34 -31.21
C GLY A 114 -2.45 8.35 -30.07
N TRP A 115 -2.77 7.11 -30.43
CA TRP A 115 -3.05 6.02 -29.48
C TRP A 115 -1.78 5.23 -29.14
N ALA A 116 -1.87 4.36 -28.13
CA ALA A 116 -0.78 3.50 -27.63
C ALA A 116 -0.15 2.53 -28.66
N GLY A 117 -0.61 2.53 -29.92
CA GLY A 117 -0.04 1.78 -31.05
C GLY A 117 0.60 2.65 -32.15
N GLY A 118 0.78 3.95 -31.92
CA GLY A 118 1.31 4.89 -32.94
C GLY A 118 0.30 5.26 -34.04
N THR A 119 -0.92 4.78 -33.95
CA THR A 119 -2.03 5.12 -34.85
C THR A 119 -2.75 6.39 -34.38
N ARG A 120 -3.08 7.30 -35.29
CA ARG A 120 -3.97 8.43 -34.98
C ARG A 120 -5.42 7.99 -35.08
N GLY A 121 -6.21 8.31 -34.06
CA GLY A 121 -7.66 8.08 -34.08
C GLY A 121 -8.39 9.11 -34.91
N SER A 122 -9.57 8.73 -35.40
CA SER A 122 -10.57 9.70 -35.82
C SER A 122 -11.16 10.43 -34.61
N GLU A 123 -11.77 11.60 -34.85
CA GLU A 123 -12.49 12.34 -33.81
C GLU A 123 -13.63 11.50 -33.19
N SER A 124 -14.32 10.70 -34.01
CA SER A 124 -15.39 9.82 -33.54
C SER A 124 -14.90 8.78 -32.53
N GLN A 125 -13.75 8.15 -32.80
CA GLN A 125 -13.14 7.17 -31.89
C GLN A 125 -12.74 7.80 -30.57
N TYR A 126 -12.17 9.02 -30.62
CA TYR A 126 -11.82 9.75 -29.41
C TYR A 126 -13.07 10.15 -28.60
N ARG A 127 -14.15 10.61 -29.23
CA ARG A 127 -15.41 10.96 -28.54
C ARG A 127 -16.02 9.76 -27.83
N GLU A 128 -16.07 8.60 -28.48
CA GLU A 128 -16.55 7.34 -27.88
C GLU A 128 -15.69 6.92 -26.68
N TRP A 129 -14.36 6.96 -26.84
CA TRP A 129 -13.43 6.66 -25.74
C TRP A 129 -13.59 7.65 -24.57
N ARG A 130 -13.77 8.95 -24.87
CA ARG A 130 -13.91 10.01 -23.87
C ARG A 130 -15.18 9.84 -23.04
N GLU A 131 -16.30 9.50 -23.68
CA GLU A 131 -17.57 9.23 -23.02
C GLU A 131 -17.46 8.01 -22.10
N MET A 132 -16.98 6.89 -22.65
CA MET A 132 -16.74 5.65 -21.88
C MET A 132 -15.84 5.87 -20.66
N THR A 133 -14.74 6.62 -20.84
CA THR A 133 -13.80 6.91 -19.74
C THR A 133 -14.43 7.84 -18.69
N ALA A 134 -15.33 8.74 -19.08
CA ALA A 134 -16.11 9.55 -18.14
C ALA A 134 -16.98 8.69 -17.23
N GLU A 135 -17.69 7.73 -17.83
CA GLU A 135 -18.60 6.84 -17.13
C GLU A 135 -17.84 5.92 -16.15
N GLU A 136 -16.63 5.48 -16.52
CA GLU A 136 -15.80 4.65 -15.64
C GLU A 136 -15.47 5.33 -14.30
N ILE A 137 -15.42 6.67 -14.23
CA ILE A 137 -15.11 7.42 -12.99
C ILE A 137 -16.06 7.02 -11.86
N THR A 138 -17.36 6.97 -12.17
CA THR A 138 -18.40 6.63 -11.19
C THR A 138 -18.79 5.17 -11.26
N GLY A 139 -18.64 4.52 -12.42
CA GLY A 139 -18.90 3.10 -12.61
C GLY A 139 -17.76 2.24 -12.08
N ARG A 140 -16.80 1.90 -12.94
CA ARG A 140 -15.70 0.97 -12.63
C ARG A 140 -14.89 1.40 -11.40
N TRP A 141 -14.59 2.68 -11.26
CA TRP A 141 -13.71 3.20 -10.21
C TRP A 141 -14.46 3.67 -8.96
N GLY A 142 -15.78 3.81 -9.02
CA GLY A 142 -16.62 4.25 -7.90
C GLY A 142 -16.46 3.39 -6.62
N PRO A 143 -16.39 2.06 -6.72
CA PRO A 143 -16.20 1.19 -5.55
C PRO A 143 -14.81 1.26 -4.91
N CYS A 144 -13.82 1.89 -5.53
CA CYS A 144 -12.47 1.98 -4.96
C CYS A 144 -12.46 2.91 -3.74
N SER A 145 -11.89 2.48 -2.62
CA SER A 145 -11.64 3.38 -1.47
C SER A 145 -10.40 4.24 -1.71
N PHE A 146 -9.33 3.62 -2.23
CA PHE A 146 -8.06 4.28 -2.52
C PHE A 146 -7.44 3.73 -3.80
N MET A 147 -6.73 4.60 -4.52
CA MET A 147 -5.80 4.23 -5.58
C MET A 147 -4.39 4.59 -5.13
N ILE A 148 -3.47 3.64 -5.26
CA ILE A 148 -2.08 3.81 -4.84
C ILE A 148 -1.20 3.73 -6.07
N ALA A 149 -0.55 4.84 -6.41
CA ALA A 149 0.52 4.83 -7.41
C ALA A 149 1.84 4.54 -6.71
N ASN A 150 2.50 3.46 -7.12
CA ASN A 150 3.88 3.15 -6.75
C ASN A 150 4.80 3.73 -7.82
N VAL A 151 5.52 4.80 -7.47
CA VAL A 151 6.29 5.60 -8.40
C VAL A 151 7.77 5.49 -8.06
N MET A 152 8.60 5.20 -9.07
CA MET A 152 10.05 5.26 -8.92
C MET A 152 10.52 6.71 -8.97
N ARG A 153 11.23 7.16 -7.94
CA ARG A 153 12.01 8.40 -7.95
C ARG A 153 13.49 8.05 -7.99
N ARG A 154 14.15 8.40 -9.09
CA ARG A 154 15.59 8.16 -9.28
C ARG A 154 16.40 8.83 -8.17
N GLN A 155 17.42 8.16 -7.64
CA GLN A 155 18.35 8.78 -6.70
C GLN A 155 19.08 9.96 -7.37
N SER A 156 19.20 11.08 -6.64
CA SER A 156 19.95 12.25 -7.06
C SER A 156 21.41 12.15 -6.62
N GLY A 157 22.36 12.55 -7.48
CA GLY A 157 23.79 12.56 -7.17
C GLY A 157 24.65 12.21 -8.38
N SER A 158 25.97 12.28 -8.19
CA SER A 158 26.97 11.95 -9.22
C SER A 158 27.08 10.45 -9.49
N LYS A 159 26.82 9.61 -8.49
CA LYS A 159 26.78 8.14 -8.63
C LYS A 159 25.33 7.67 -8.57
N ARG A 160 24.77 7.35 -9.74
CA ARG A 160 23.42 6.77 -9.86
C ARG A 160 23.52 5.27 -10.03
N LEU A 161 22.61 4.55 -9.38
CA LEU A 161 22.44 3.13 -9.66
C LEU A 161 21.82 2.92 -11.05
N PRO A 162 22.07 1.77 -11.68
CA PRO A 162 21.36 1.38 -12.89
C PRO A 162 19.85 1.52 -12.72
N GLU A 163 19.17 2.01 -13.74
CA GLU A 163 17.72 2.27 -13.68
C GLU A 163 16.91 1.02 -13.36
N TRP A 164 17.33 -0.11 -13.93
CA TRP A 164 16.66 -1.38 -13.69
C TRP A 164 16.74 -1.83 -12.22
N GLU A 165 17.82 -1.50 -11.48
CA GLU A 165 17.94 -1.84 -10.06
C GLU A 165 16.91 -1.06 -9.22
N GLU A 166 16.77 0.23 -9.48
CA GLU A 166 15.80 1.07 -8.78
C GLU A 166 14.36 0.72 -9.17
N ALA A 167 14.13 0.34 -10.43
CA ALA A 167 12.85 -0.16 -10.89
C ALA A 167 12.48 -1.48 -10.20
N ALA A 168 13.43 -2.41 -10.09
CA ALA A 168 13.24 -3.67 -9.38
C ALA A 168 12.95 -3.44 -7.87
N ALA A 169 13.72 -2.57 -7.21
CA ALA A 169 13.48 -2.20 -5.82
C ALA A 169 12.09 -1.56 -5.62
N THR A 170 11.66 -0.72 -6.57
CA THR A 170 10.32 -0.12 -6.56
C THR A 170 9.23 -1.20 -6.73
N ALA A 171 9.42 -2.14 -7.65
CA ALA A 171 8.49 -3.25 -7.88
C ALA A 171 8.38 -4.22 -6.69
N CYS A 172 9.44 -4.36 -5.88
CA CYS A 172 9.40 -5.14 -4.65
C CYS A 172 8.58 -4.48 -3.53
N ALA A 173 8.32 -3.17 -3.63
CA ALA A 173 7.54 -2.42 -2.64
C ALA A 173 6.03 -2.46 -2.96
N VAL A 174 5.49 -3.67 -3.15
CA VAL A 174 4.09 -3.95 -3.56
C VAL A 174 3.43 -4.93 -2.59
#